data_AF-A0A812XHB0-F1
#
_entry.id   AF-A0A812XHB0-F1
#
_cell.length_a   1.000
_cell.length_b   1.000
_cell.length_c   1.000
_cell.angle_alpha   90.00
_cell.angle_beta   90.00
_cell.angle_gamma   90.00
#
_symmetry.space_group_name_H-M   'P 1'
#
loop_
_entity.id
_entity.type
_entity.pdbx_description
1 polymer ?
#
loop_
_entity_poly.entity_id
_entity_poly.type
_entity_poly.pdbx_seq_one_letter_code
_entity_poly.pdbx_strand_id
1 'polypeptide(L)'
;SPRNTFLMMPRTDKVKRESSERVGRAKVLEQEATHVINAAKKVAEEAKATCERDHGSLDPTLLKETEAALKPHLQALLDQLKVLETSGLGDAMRAVETRIRRTHVAATDAATKIKVLIPTVMRVQQEKLSEQRDEKLLKEMLASIMEKFHEAEDLVEKAEITSAMIEHAGDDLAEAQKAAEQTEESAKQAAAAVKEALAAIGLKLGMLKQFESDQGRLKAADSLGTFSEKLRVANQKLLPLLAAQDTFKAQVEAKNLSDEMEAKLMPAEVEVERAETIAVPLLNFAEAALAAGQAAAEATVTPKAKAKTKEKESSKPAKKKGETHELPTAEVVALAAKHASEAAVNLQGVQKLLDQKRSNQQVLFSTPMKKVLERVETRIKSAQKKLDRIKIAQKELRERETSTASVSDVAEKMDSVAKAAPSAAVAKLEIR
;
A
#
# COMPACT_ATOMS: atom_id res chain seq x y z
N SER A 1 -32.34 -129.87 -5.48
CA SER A 1 -32.77 -128.54 -4.98
C SER A 1 -31.87 -128.07 -3.86
N PRO A 2 -31.18 -126.92 -3.99
CA PRO A 2 -30.48 -126.32 -2.86
C PRO A 2 -31.48 -125.59 -1.96
N ARG A 3 -31.36 -125.81 -0.65
CA ARG A 3 -32.15 -125.14 0.40
C ARG A 3 -31.65 -123.70 0.56
N ASN A 4 -32.49 -122.76 0.18
CA ASN A 4 -32.28 -121.33 0.40
C ASN A 4 -32.51 -121.03 1.89
N THR A 5 -31.43 -120.91 2.67
CA THR A 5 -31.47 -120.50 4.08
C THR A 5 -31.59 -118.98 4.12
N PHE A 6 -32.82 -118.49 4.26
CA PHE A 6 -33.11 -117.06 4.42
C PHE A 6 -32.81 -116.65 5.87
N LEU A 7 -31.59 -116.16 6.11
CA LEU A 7 -31.16 -115.63 7.40
C LEU A 7 -31.88 -114.30 7.64
N MET A 8 -33.00 -114.31 8.37
CA MET A 8 -33.65 -113.09 8.86
C MET A 8 -32.80 -112.49 9.98
N MET A 9 -32.07 -111.40 9.69
CA MET A 9 -31.44 -110.61 10.75
C MET A 9 -32.51 -109.92 11.62
N PRO A 10 -32.29 -109.79 12.95
CA PRO A 10 -33.18 -109.07 13.84
C PRO A 10 -33.32 -107.61 13.40
N ARG A 11 -34.56 -107.09 13.32
CA ARG A 11 -34.85 -105.69 12.97
C ARG A 11 -34.06 -104.67 13.82
N THR A 12 -33.68 -105.04 15.05
CA THR A 12 -32.88 -104.22 15.98
C THR A 12 -31.43 -104.02 15.53
N ASP A 13 -30.83 -105.01 14.87
CA ASP A 13 -29.43 -104.92 14.42
C ASP A 13 -29.30 -104.11 13.14
N LYS A 14 -30.30 -104.19 12.26
CA LYS A 14 -30.37 -103.35 11.06
C LYS A 14 -30.46 -101.86 11.41
N VAL A 15 -31.31 -101.50 12.38
CA VAL A 15 -31.43 -100.11 12.86
C VAL A 15 -30.14 -99.62 13.54
N LYS A 16 -29.47 -100.46 14.33
CA LYS A 16 -28.17 -100.10 14.94
C LYS A 16 -27.08 -99.89 13.89
N ARG A 17 -27.02 -100.73 12.85
CA ARG A 17 -26.04 -100.62 11.76
C ARG A 17 -26.27 -99.34 10.95
N GLU A 18 -27.51 -99.08 10.54
CA GLU A 18 -27.92 -97.85 9.84
C GLU A 18 -27.66 -96.60 10.70
N SER A 19 -27.89 -96.66 12.01
CA SER A 19 -27.56 -95.59 12.95
C SER A 19 -26.04 -95.36 13.05
N SER A 20 -25.24 -96.42 13.16
CA SER A 20 -23.77 -96.32 13.21
C SER A 20 -23.18 -95.77 11.91
N GLU A 21 -23.74 -96.15 10.76
CA GLU A 21 -23.32 -95.66 9.45
C GLU A 21 -23.70 -94.18 9.27
N ARG A 22 -24.88 -93.76 9.74
CA ARG A 22 -25.29 -92.34 9.77
C ARG A 22 -24.34 -91.51 10.64
N VAL A 23 -23.99 -92.00 11.83
CA VAL A 23 -23.05 -91.32 12.73
C VAL A 23 -21.65 -91.26 12.11
N GLY A 24 -21.18 -92.34 11.47
CA GLY A 24 -19.91 -92.37 10.77
C GLY A 24 -19.85 -91.35 9.62
N ARG A 25 -20.89 -91.32 8.78
CA ARG A 25 -21.02 -90.34 7.70
C ARG A 25 -21.08 -88.90 8.22
N ALA A 26 -21.83 -88.66 9.31
CA ALA A 26 -21.90 -87.35 9.94
C ALA A 26 -20.53 -86.84 10.41
N LYS A 27 -19.71 -87.70 11.03
CA LYS A 27 -18.35 -87.33 11.48
C LYS A 27 -17.42 -86.98 10.31
N VAL A 28 -17.48 -87.73 9.21
CA VAL A 28 -16.67 -87.45 8.01
C VAL A 28 -17.06 -86.09 7.42
N LEU A 29 -18.36 -85.86 7.22
CA LEU A 29 -18.87 -84.59 6.70
C LEU A 29 -18.55 -83.41 7.65
N GLU A 30 -18.59 -83.62 8.96
CA GLU A 30 -18.21 -82.60 9.94
C GLU A 30 -16.71 -82.24 9.84
N GLN A 31 -15.83 -83.23 9.66
CA GLN A 31 -14.40 -83.00 9.48
C GLN A 31 -14.11 -82.24 8.17
N GLU A 32 -14.71 -82.66 7.06
CA GLU A 32 -14.59 -82.00 5.76
C GLU A 32 -15.10 -80.56 5.83
N ALA A 33 -16.29 -80.33 6.39
CA ALA A 33 -16.86 -79.01 6.58
C ALA A 33 -15.97 -78.13 7.47
N THR A 34 -15.39 -78.68 8.54
CA THR A 34 -14.49 -77.95 9.44
C THR A 34 -13.22 -77.51 8.71
N HIS A 35 -12.66 -78.37 7.86
CA HIS A 35 -11.50 -78.01 7.03
C HIS A 35 -11.83 -76.86 6.06
N VAL A 36 -12.97 -76.94 5.36
CA VAL A 36 -13.42 -75.88 4.43
C VAL A 36 -13.70 -74.57 5.18
N ILE A 37 -14.35 -74.63 6.35
CA ILE A 37 -14.60 -73.46 7.20
C ILE A 37 -13.29 -72.78 7.60
N ASN A 38 -12.31 -73.53 8.09
CA ASN A 38 -11.05 -72.95 8.57
C ASN A 38 -10.23 -72.33 7.43
N ALA A 39 -10.18 -72.98 6.27
CA ALA A 39 -9.53 -72.44 5.09
C ALA A 39 -10.20 -71.13 4.62
N ALA A 40 -11.54 -71.11 4.52
CA ALA A 40 -12.27 -69.92 4.10
C ALA A 40 -12.15 -68.76 5.10
N LYS A 41 -12.14 -69.05 6.42
CA LYS A 41 -11.94 -68.03 7.46
C LYS A 41 -10.58 -67.35 7.33
N LYS A 42 -9.52 -68.14 7.15
CA LYS A 42 -8.16 -67.60 7.00
C LYS A 42 -8.07 -66.62 5.83
N VAL A 43 -8.56 -67.01 4.66
CA VAL A 43 -8.53 -66.14 3.47
C VAL A 43 -9.45 -64.93 3.63
N ALA A 44 -10.59 -65.07 4.31
CA ALA A 44 -11.47 -63.93 4.62
C ALA A 44 -10.84 -62.93 5.61
N GLU A 45 -10.05 -63.39 6.57
CA GLU A 45 -9.28 -62.53 7.48
C GLU A 45 -8.14 -61.80 6.76
N GLU A 46 -7.40 -62.48 5.88
CA GLU A 46 -6.38 -61.87 5.01
C GLU A 46 -7.00 -60.81 4.07
N ALA A 47 -8.16 -61.11 3.49
CA ALA A 47 -8.94 -60.16 2.68
C ALA A 47 -9.34 -58.92 3.49
N LYS A 48 -9.86 -59.10 4.72
CA LYS A 48 -10.20 -57.98 5.61
C LYS A 48 -8.98 -57.13 5.96
N ALA A 49 -7.87 -57.76 6.35
CA ALA A 49 -6.64 -57.05 6.68
C ALA A 49 -6.10 -56.24 5.49
N THR A 50 -6.31 -56.73 4.27
CA THR A 50 -5.97 -55.99 3.04
C THR A 50 -6.88 -54.79 2.84
N CYS A 51 -8.19 -54.93 3.08
CA CYS A 51 -9.16 -53.83 2.98
C CYS A 51 -8.97 -52.72 4.02
N GLU A 52 -8.37 -53.01 5.18
CA GLU A 52 -8.17 -52.05 6.27
C GLU A 52 -6.93 -51.15 6.08
N ARG A 53 -6.12 -51.37 5.03
CA ARG A 53 -4.97 -50.51 4.71
C ARG A 53 -5.41 -49.19 4.06
N ASP A 54 -4.57 -48.16 4.20
CA ASP A 54 -4.80 -46.86 3.58
C ASP A 54 -4.91 -46.96 2.06
N HIS A 55 -6.01 -46.44 1.51
CA HIS A 55 -6.34 -46.51 0.09
C HIS A 55 -5.28 -45.93 -0.84
N GLY A 56 -4.48 -44.95 -0.38
CA GLY A 56 -3.40 -44.33 -1.16
C GLY A 56 -2.10 -45.15 -1.24
N SER A 57 -2.02 -46.28 -0.54
CA SER A 57 -0.87 -47.21 -0.51
C SER A 57 -1.20 -48.61 -1.03
N LEU A 58 -2.49 -48.88 -1.24
CA LEU A 58 -2.99 -50.18 -1.68
C LEU A 58 -2.66 -50.41 -3.15
N ASP A 59 -2.03 -51.56 -3.43
CA ASP A 59 -1.81 -52.00 -4.79
C ASP A 59 -3.10 -52.63 -5.35
N PRO A 60 -3.68 -52.12 -6.45
CA PRO A 60 -4.87 -52.70 -7.06
C PRO A 60 -4.65 -54.15 -7.56
N THR A 61 -3.40 -54.57 -7.81
CA THR A 61 -3.10 -55.97 -8.15
C THR A 61 -3.32 -56.90 -6.96
N LEU A 62 -2.86 -56.51 -5.77
CA LEU A 62 -3.06 -57.24 -4.51
C LEU A 62 -4.56 -57.42 -4.17
N LEU A 63 -5.39 -56.41 -4.44
CA LEU A 63 -6.84 -56.51 -4.25
C LEU A 63 -7.50 -57.51 -5.23
N LYS A 64 -7.03 -57.57 -6.48
CA LYS A 64 -7.52 -58.56 -7.46
C LYS A 64 -7.06 -59.97 -7.10
N GLU A 65 -5.83 -60.12 -6.63
CA GLU A 65 -5.29 -61.41 -6.16
C GLU A 65 -6.06 -61.93 -4.95
N THR A 66 -6.36 -61.06 -3.98
CA THR A 66 -7.18 -61.43 -2.80
C THR A 66 -8.62 -61.77 -3.18
N GLU A 67 -9.24 -61.06 -4.12
CA GLU A 67 -10.56 -61.44 -4.68
C GLU A 67 -10.51 -62.82 -5.35
N ALA A 68 -9.50 -63.06 -6.18
CA ALA A 68 -9.31 -64.32 -6.89
C ALA A 68 -9.07 -65.50 -5.92
N ALA A 69 -8.30 -65.29 -4.85
CA ALA A 69 -8.04 -66.28 -3.82
C ALA A 69 -9.30 -66.64 -3.00
N LEU A 70 -10.19 -65.67 -2.76
CA LEU A 70 -11.41 -65.88 -1.96
C LEU A 70 -12.52 -66.63 -2.72
N LYS A 71 -12.57 -66.48 -4.05
CA LYS A 71 -13.57 -67.10 -4.93
C LYS A 71 -13.70 -68.64 -4.81
N PRO A 72 -12.63 -69.46 -4.86
CA PRO A 72 -12.76 -70.91 -4.72
C PRO A 72 -13.27 -71.34 -3.33
N HIS A 73 -12.95 -70.59 -2.28
CA HIS A 73 -13.42 -70.90 -0.92
C HIS A 73 -14.91 -70.60 -0.73
N LEU A 74 -15.43 -69.52 -1.35
CA LEU A 74 -16.87 -69.26 -1.38
C LEU A 74 -17.64 -70.38 -2.09
N GLN A 75 -17.12 -70.85 -3.23
CA GLN A 75 -17.72 -71.98 -3.96
C GLN A 75 -17.69 -73.27 -3.13
N ALA A 76 -16.57 -73.58 -2.46
CA ALA A 76 -16.45 -74.76 -1.60
C ALA A 76 -17.43 -74.75 -0.41
N LEU A 77 -17.68 -73.57 0.19
CA LEU A 77 -18.68 -73.43 1.26
C LEU A 77 -20.11 -73.69 0.74
N LEU A 78 -20.44 -73.19 -0.46
CA LEU A 78 -21.74 -73.45 -1.10
C LEU A 78 -21.94 -74.91 -1.47
N ASP A 79 -20.90 -75.56 -1.99
CA ASP A 79 -20.96 -76.98 -2.34
C ASP A 79 -21.10 -77.85 -1.09
N GLN A 80 -20.42 -77.50 0.01
CA GLN A 80 -20.61 -78.17 1.31
C GLN A 80 -22.01 -77.96 1.89
N LEU A 81 -22.63 -76.79 1.73
CA LEU A 81 -24.04 -76.59 2.11
C LEU A 81 -24.97 -77.54 1.35
N LYS A 82 -24.80 -77.68 0.03
CA LYS A 82 -25.61 -78.59 -0.79
C LYS A 82 -25.41 -80.06 -0.40
N VAL A 83 -24.18 -80.46 -0.06
CA VAL A 83 -23.88 -81.82 0.44
C VAL A 83 -24.61 -82.07 1.76
N LEU A 84 -24.59 -81.11 2.69
CA LEU A 84 -25.33 -81.25 3.96
C LEU A 84 -26.85 -81.32 3.75
N GLU A 85 -27.41 -80.49 2.88
CA GLU A 85 -28.84 -80.46 2.55
C GLU A 85 -29.32 -81.80 1.94
N THR A 86 -28.51 -82.41 1.07
CA THR A 86 -28.84 -83.68 0.40
C THR A 86 -28.54 -84.92 1.26
N SER A 87 -27.73 -84.81 2.31
CA SER A 87 -27.29 -85.94 3.14
C SER A 87 -28.41 -86.61 3.97
N GLY A 88 -29.52 -85.91 4.21
CA GLY A 88 -30.63 -86.41 5.03
C GLY A 88 -30.31 -86.57 6.53
N LEU A 89 -29.20 -85.99 7.01
CA LEU A 89 -28.75 -86.09 8.41
C LEU A 89 -29.50 -85.14 9.36
N GLY A 90 -30.25 -84.17 8.84
CA GLY A 90 -31.18 -83.32 9.60
C GLY A 90 -30.53 -82.61 10.79
N ASP A 91 -31.14 -82.76 11.98
CA ASP A 91 -30.74 -82.07 13.21
C ASP A 91 -29.28 -82.35 13.62
N ALA A 92 -28.73 -83.52 13.28
CA ALA A 92 -27.37 -83.91 13.64
C ALA A 92 -26.30 -82.98 13.04
N MET A 93 -26.58 -82.33 11.91
CA MET A 93 -25.63 -81.44 11.21
C MET A 93 -25.99 -79.95 11.29
N ARG A 94 -27.06 -79.58 12.01
CA ARG A 94 -27.57 -78.20 12.08
C ARG A 94 -26.52 -77.19 12.60
N ALA A 95 -25.69 -77.60 13.56
CA ALA A 95 -24.63 -76.76 14.09
C ALA A 95 -23.53 -76.47 13.05
N VAL A 96 -23.13 -77.49 12.27
CA VAL A 96 -22.14 -77.37 11.20
C VAL A 96 -22.68 -76.47 10.09
N GLU A 97 -23.92 -76.70 9.66
CA GLU A 97 -24.60 -75.87 8.66
C GLU A 97 -24.62 -74.39 9.07
N THR A 98 -24.93 -74.09 10.34
CA THR A 98 -24.91 -72.73 10.88
C THR A 98 -23.51 -72.11 10.81
N ARG A 99 -22.45 -72.88 11.10
CA ARG A 99 -21.06 -72.39 10.99
C ARG A 99 -20.65 -72.13 9.54
N ILE A 100 -21.07 -72.99 8.60
CA ILE A 100 -20.82 -72.77 7.16
C ILE A 100 -21.54 -71.48 6.70
N ARG A 101 -22.84 -71.33 7.00
CA ARG A 101 -23.61 -70.12 6.65
C ARG A 101 -22.95 -68.84 7.18
N ARG A 102 -22.54 -68.82 8.47
CA ARG A 102 -21.85 -67.66 9.07
C ARG A 102 -20.53 -67.35 8.37
N THR A 103 -19.73 -68.37 8.05
CA THR A 103 -18.44 -68.20 7.38
C THR A 103 -18.63 -67.73 5.94
N HIS A 104 -19.63 -68.27 5.24
CA HIS A 104 -20.01 -67.84 3.90
C HIS A 104 -20.41 -66.36 3.88
N VAL A 105 -21.25 -65.91 4.82
CA VAL A 105 -21.63 -64.49 4.95
C VAL A 105 -20.39 -63.62 5.17
N ALA A 106 -19.52 -63.98 6.13
CA ALA A 106 -18.31 -63.19 6.41
C ALA A 106 -17.34 -63.11 5.21
N ALA A 107 -17.16 -64.21 4.47
CA ALA A 107 -16.36 -64.23 3.25
C ALA A 107 -17.03 -63.44 2.11
N THR A 108 -18.36 -63.50 1.98
CA THR A 108 -19.11 -62.73 0.97
C THR A 108 -19.01 -61.23 1.24
N ASP A 109 -19.07 -60.83 2.51
CA ASP A 109 -18.89 -59.43 2.92
C ASP A 109 -17.49 -58.93 2.57
N ALA A 110 -16.45 -59.73 2.84
CA ALA A 110 -15.07 -59.39 2.48
C ALA A 110 -14.89 -59.26 0.96
N ALA A 111 -15.43 -60.22 0.17
CA ALA A 111 -15.40 -60.17 -1.29
C ALA A 111 -16.09 -58.91 -1.84
N THR A 112 -17.25 -58.56 -1.27
CA THR A 112 -18.03 -57.39 -1.67
C THR A 112 -17.28 -56.10 -1.36
N LYS A 113 -16.62 -56.00 -0.20
CA LYS A 113 -15.75 -54.88 0.15
C LYS A 113 -14.58 -54.75 -0.81
N ILE A 114 -13.87 -55.83 -1.12
CA ILE A 114 -12.77 -55.82 -2.10
C ILE A 114 -13.27 -55.31 -3.45
N LYS A 115 -14.40 -55.84 -3.94
CA LYS A 115 -14.97 -55.45 -5.23
C LYS A 115 -15.31 -53.96 -5.33
N VAL A 116 -15.75 -53.35 -4.24
CA VAL A 116 -16.01 -51.90 -4.16
C VAL A 116 -14.72 -51.08 -4.01
N LEU A 117 -13.70 -51.63 -3.33
CA LEU A 117 -12.43 -50.96 -3.12
C LEU A 117 -11.56 -50.90 -4.38
N ILE A 118 -11.56 -51.95 -5.22
CA ILE A 118 -10.77 -51.99 -6.46
C ILE A 118 -10.94 -50.74 -7.33
N PRO A 119 -12.16 -50.33 -7.76
CA PRO A 119 -12.33 -49.14 -8.60
C PRO A 119 -11.92 -47.85 -7.86
N THR A 120 -12.13 -47.79 -6.55
CA THR A 120 -11.76 -46.64 -5.72
C THR A 120 -10.25 -46.46 -5.65
N VAL A 121 -9.52 -47.53 -5.34
CA VAL A 121 -8.04 -47.55 -5.27
C VAL A 121 -7.45 -47.28 -6.65
N MET A 122 -8.00 -47.88 -7.72
CA MET A 122 -7.56 -47.58 -9.08
C MET A 122 -7.73 -46.11 -9.44
N ARG A 123 -8.84 -45.47 -9.03
CA ARG A 123 -9.06 -44.04 -9.24
C ARG A 123 -8.05 -43.18 -8.48
N VAL A 124 -7.84 -43.48 -7.19
CA VAL A 124 -6.86 -42.75 -6.35
C VAL A 124 -5.44 -42.90 -6.90
N GLN A 125 -5.06 -44.10 -7.35
CA GLN A 125 -3.75 -44.33 -7.94
C GLN A 125 -3.58 -43.59 -9.28
N GLN A 126 -4.63 -43.56 -10.11
CA GLN A 126 -4.63 -42.80 -11.35
C GLN A 126 -4.50 -41.29 -11.09
N GLU A 127 -5.23 -40.77 -10.11
CA GLU A 127 -5.18 -39.36 -9.69
C GLU A 127 -3.78 -38.99 -9.17
N LYS A 128 -3.16 -39.85 -8.37
CA LYS A 128 -1.78 -39.67 -7.91
C LYS A 128 -0.77 -39.66 -9.06
N LEU A 129 -0.96 -40.50 -10.07
CA LEU A 129 -0.09 -40.52 -11.26
C LEU A 129 -0.29 -39.26 -12.11
N SER A 130 -1.53 -38.77 -12.26
CA SER A 130 -1.79 -37.51 -12.95
C SER A 130 -1.19 -36.32 -12.21
N GLU A 131 -1.31 -36.28 -10.87
CA GLU A 131 -0.68 -35.25 -10.04
C GLU A 131 0.85 -35.24 -10.18
N GLN A 132 1.49 -36.41 -10.23
CA GLN A 132 2.94 -36.50 -10.42
C GLN A 132 3.38 -36.02 -11.81
N ARG A 133 2.59 -36.27 -12.85
CA ARG A 133 2.86 -35.74 -14.21
C ARG A 133 2.69 -34.24 -14.25
N ASP A 134 1.58 -33.74 -13.69
CA ASP A 134 1.28 -32.33 -13.57
C ASP A 134 2.36 -31.59 -12.75
N GLU A 135 2.88 -32.19 -11.68
CA GLU A 135 3.97 -31.62 -10.89
C GLU A 135 5.26 -31.47 -11.69
N LYS A 136 5.60 -32.46 -12.53
CA LYS A 136 6.76 -32.37 -13.44
C LYS A 136 6.57 -31.26 -14.47
N LEU A 137 5.39 -31.22 -15.11
CA LEU A 137 5.05 -30.19 -16.08
C LEU A 137 5.11 -28.79 -15.44
N LEU A 138 4.58 -28.63 -14.23
CA LEU A 138 4.65 -27.40 -13.47
C LEU A 138 6.10 -26.98 -13.21
N LYS A 139 6.97 -27.89 -12.77
CA LYS A 139 8.39 -27.58 -12.52
C LYS A 139 9.09 -27.07 -13.78
N GLU A 140 8.85 -27.70 -14.93
CA GLU A 140 9.39 -27.27 -16.22
C GLU A 140 8.87 -25.89 -16.63
N MET A 141 7.55 -25.65 -16.47
CA MET A 141 6.94 -24.35 -16.75
C MET A 141 7.52 -23.25 -15.85
N LEU A 142 7.68 -23.53 -14.55
CA LEU A 142 8.20 -22.57 -13.58
C LEU A 142 9.67 -22.26 -13.84
N ALA A 143 10.51 -23.25 -14.17
CA ALA A 143 11.92 -23.01 -14.48
C ALA A 143 12.08 -22.00 -15.63
N SER A 144 11.31 -22.17 -16.71
CA SER A 144 11.34 -21.26 -17.86
C SER A 144 10.82 -19.85 -17.54
N ILE A 145 9.81 -19.72 -16.67
CA ILE A 145 9.30 -18.42 -16.24
C ILE A 145 10.26 -17.74 -15.27
N MET A 146 10.89 -18.49 -14.38
CA MET A 146 11.81 -17.99 -13.37
C MET A 146 13.03 -17.31 -13.99
N GLU A 147 13.57 -17.85 -15.08
CA GLU A 147 14.66 -17.21 -15.84
C GLU A 147 14.26 -15.82 -16.35
N LYS A 148 13.12 -15.71 -17.06
CA LYS A 148 12.62 -14.42 -17.58
C LYS A 148 12.21 -13.45 -16.47
N PHE A 149 11.71 -13.99 -15.37
CA PHE A 149 11.33 -13.21 -14.21
C PHE A 149 12.55 -12.56 -13.57
N HIS A 150 13.63 -13.31 -13.35
CA HIS A 150 14.88 -12.77 -12.82
C HIS A 150 15.54 -11.77 -13.77
N GLU A 151 15.57 -12.05 -15.08
CA GLU A 151 16.07 -11.08 -16.07
C GLU A 151 15.28 -9.75 -16.01
N ALA A 152 13.96 -9.82 -15.88
CA ALA A 152 13.13 -8.64 -15.73
C ALA A 152 13.38 -7.92 -14.40
N GLU A 153 13.55 -8.63 -13.28
CA GLU A 153 13.89 -8.05 -11.98
C GLU A 153 15.26 -7.35 -12.01
N ASP A 154 16.30 -8.00 -12.54
CA ASP A 154 17.65 -7.44 -12.62
C ASP A 154 17.68 -6.14 -13.44
N LEU A 155 16.93 -6.09 -14.55
CA LEU A 155 16.83 -4.88 -15.36
C LEU A 155 16.05 -3.77 -14.66
N VAL A 156 15.01 -4.11 -13.87
CA VAL A 156 14.29 -3.13 -13.04
C VAL A 156 15.21 -2.57 -11.97
N GLU A 157 15.98 -3.39 -11.28
CA GLU A 157 16.96 -2.95 -10.28
C GLU A 157 18.04 -2.05 -10.92
N LYS A 158 18.54 -2.41 -12.11
CA LYS A 158 19.46 -1.55 -12.86
C LYS A 158 18.85 -0.18 -13.19
N ALA A 159 17.57 -0.13 -13.58
CA ALA A 159 16.87 1.13 -13.80
C ALA A 159 16.71 1.95 -12.50
N GLU A 160 16.43 1.30 -11.37
CA GLU A 160 16.36 1.95 -10.06
C GLU A 160 17.74 2.51 -9.63
N ILE A 161 18.82 1.74 -9.80
CA ILE A 161 20.19 2.17 -9.47
C ILE A 161 20.60 3.37 -10.32
N THR A 162 20.37 3.33 -11.63
CA THR A 162 20.68 4.45 -12.53
C THR A 162 19.86 5.69 -12.18
N SER A 163 18.62 5.54 -11.73
CA SER A 163 17.82 6.68 -11.26
C SER A 163 18.42 7.36 -10.03
N ALA A 164 19.01 6.61 -9.10
CA ALA A 164 19.69 7.16 -7.93
C ALA A 164 20.95 7.96 -8.31
N MET A 165 21.59 7.65 -9.45
CA MET A 165 22.73 8.42 -9.95
C MET A 165 22.35 9.87 -10.31
N ILE A 166 21.10 10.12 -10.72
CA ILE A 166 20.60 11.48 -11.00
C ILE A 166 20.64 12.33 -9.72
N GLU A 167 20.24 11.75 -8.58
CA GLU A 167 20.27 12.44 -7.29
C GLU A 167 21.71 12.62 -6.78
N HIS A 168 22.58 11.64 -7.01
CA HIS A 168 23.98 11.70 -6.59
C HIS A 168 24.84 12.69 -7.39
N ALA A 169 24.47 12.99 -8.63
CA ALA A 169 25.17 13.99 -9.44
C ALA A 169 25.10 15.42 -8.85
N GLY A 170 24.12 15.69 -7.97
CA GLY A 170 24.04 16.95 -7.23
C GLY A 170 23.86 18.16 -8.15
N ASP A 171 24.85 19.05 -8.17
CA ASP A 171 24.86 20.27 -9.00
C ASP A 171 25.54 20.09 -10.37
N ASP A 172 26.17 18.94 -10.65
CA ASP A 172 26.73 18.66 -11.98
C ASP A 172 25.60 18.31 -12.96
N LEU A 173 25.13 19.33 -13.68
CA LEU A 173 24.06 19.20 -14.66
C LEU A 173 24.41 18.25 -15.81
N ALA A 174 25.70 18.17 -16.20
CA ALA A 174 26.12 17.33 -17.31
C ALA A 174 26.12 15.85 -16.90
N GLU A 175 26.60 15.56 -15.69
CA GLU A 175 26.54 14.22 -15.11
C GLU A 175 25.08 13.78 -14.86
N ALA A 176 24.26 14.67 -14.29
CA ALA A 176 22.85 14.39 -14.03
C ALA A 176 22.05 14.15 -15.32
N GLN A 177 22.33 14.91 -16.40
CA GLN A 177 21.70 14.68 -17.70
C GLN A 177 22.05 13.30 -18.26
N LYS A 178 23.33 12.92 -18.20
CA LYS A 178 23.79 11.62 -18.67
C LYS A 178 23.16 10.48 -17.85
N ALA A 179 23.06 10.64 -16.54
CA ALA A 179 22.37 9.69 -15.67
C ALA A 179 20.88 9.56 -16.02
N ALA A 180 20.20 10.68 -16.34
CA ALA A 180 18.79 10.66 -16.74
C ALA A 180 18.57 9.91 -18.07
N GLU A 181 19.45 10.09 -19.05
CA GLU A 181 19.43 9.35 -20.31
C GLU A 181 19.64 7.84 -20.10
N GLN A 182 20.64 7.46 -19.29
CA GLN A 182 20.90 6.07 -18.94
C GLN A 182 19.76 5.42 -18.15
N THR A 183 19.11 6.19 -17.28
CA THR A 183 17.93 5.75 -16.52
C THR A 183 16.76 5.46 -17.45
N GLU A 184 16.46 6.36 -18.39
CA GLU A 184 15.36 6.16 -19.34
C GLU A 184 15.63 4.96 -20.27
N GLU A 185 16.87 4.80 -20.75
CA GLU A 185 17.24 3.65 -21.57
C GLU A 185 17.12 2.33 -20.78
N SER A 186 17.62 2.29 -19.55
CA SER A 186 17.50 1.12 -18.68
C SER A 186 16.04 0.81 -18.34
N ALA A 187 15.22 1.83 -18.08
CA ALA A 187 13.80 1.67 -17.82
C ALA A 187 13.04 1.14 -19.05
N LYS A 188 13.41 1.54 -20.28
CA LYS A 188 12.84 0.99 -21.53
C LYS A 188 13.19 -0.49 -21.70
N GLN A 189 14.44 -0.87 -21.44
CA GLN A 189 14.89 -2.25 -21.49
C GLN A 189 14.15 -3.12 -20.45
N ALA A 190 14.07 -2.64 -19.21
CA ALA A 190 13.33 -3.29 -18.14
C ALA A 190 11.84 -3.44 -18.48
N ALA A 191 11.20 -2.40 -19.02
CA ALA A 191 9.79 -2.45 -19.41
C ALA A 191 9.53 -3.44 -20.55
N ALA A 192 10.48 -3.60 -21.48
CA ALA A 192 10.39 -4.61 -22.53
C ALA A 192 10.49 -6.03 -21.96
N ALA A 193 11.48 -6.29 -21.09
CA ALA A 193 11.67 -7.59 -20.43
C ALA A 193 10.47 -7.97 -19.56
N VAL A 194 9.92 -7.02 -18.78
CA VAL A 194 8.70 -7.25 -17.98
C VAL A 194 7.51 -7.62 -18.87
N LYS A 195 7.32 -6.95 -20.02
CA LYS A 195 6.26 -7.29 -20.97
C LYS A 195 6.45 -8.68 -21.57
N GLU A 196 7.67 -9.05 -21.91
CA GLU A 196 7.99 -10.39 -22.42
C GLU A 196 7.71 -11.48 -21.37
N ALA A 197 8.14 -11.26 -20.13
CA ALA A 197 7.89 -12.18 -19.02
C ALA A 197 6.38 -12.34 -18.75
N LEU A 198 5.61 -11.24 -18.75
CA LEU A 198 4.15 -11.28 -18.62
C LEU A 198 3.48 -12.03 -19.80
N ALA A 199 3.96 -11.82 -21.03
CA ALA A 199 3.46 -12.54 -22.19
C ALA A 199 3.76 -14.05 -22.09
N ALA A 200 4.97 -14.41 -21.65
CA ALA A 200 5.35 -15.81 -21.41
C ALA A 200 4.47 -16.45 -20.33
N ILE A 201 4.21 -15.75 -19.21
CA ILE A 201 3.28 -16.22 -18.17
C ILE A 201 1.87 -16.40 -18.75
N GLY A 202 1.38 -15.46 -19.56
CA GLY A 202 0.08 -15.57 -20.23
C GLY A 202 -0.04 -16.80 -21.12
N LEU A 203 1.02 -17.12 -21.87
CA LEU A 203 1.08 -18.36 -22.66
C LEU A 203 1.05 -19.61 -21.77
N LYS A 204 1.81 -19.62 -20.67
CA LYS A 204 1.83 -20.73 -19.71
C LYS A 204 0.48 -20.91 -18.99
N LEU A 205 -0.22 -19.83 -18.65
CA LEU A 205 -1.60 -19.87 -18.14
C LEU A 205 -2.56 -20.54 -19.14
N GLY A 206 -2.37 -20.28 -20.45
CA GLY A 206 -3.12 -20.97 -21.50
C GLY A 206 -2.86 -22.48 -21.57
N MET A 207 -1.64 -22.92 -21.23
CA MET A 207 -1.23 -24.34 -21.21
C MET A 207 -1.81 -25.11 -20.01
N LEU A 208 -2.39 -24.45 -19.00
CA LEU A 208 -2.95 -25.11 -17.82
C LEU A 208 -4.12 -26.07 -18.14
N LYS A 209 -4.71 -25.96 -19.34
CA LYS A 209 -5.69 -26.92 -19.84
C LYS A 209 -5.11 -28.33 -20.06
N GLN A 210 -3.79 -28.46 -20.17
CA GLN A 210 -3.09 -29.74 -20.31
C GLN A 210 -2.95 -30.50 -18.99
N PHE A 211 -3.19 -29.83 -17.85
CA PHE A 211 -3.15 -30.47 -16.54
C PHE A 211 -4.34 -31.41 -16.39
N GLU A 212 -4.04 -32.65 -15.99
CA GLU A 212 -5.03 -33.71 -15.82
C GLU A 212 -5.78 -33.58 -14.49
N SER A 213 -5.10 -33.10 -13.44
CA SER A 213 -5.67 -32.89 -12.10
C SER A 213 -6.11 -31.44 -11.88
N ASP A 214 -7.27 -31.26 -11.24
CA ASP A 214 -7.75 -29.93 -10.85
C ASP A 214 -6.83 -29.29 -9.80
N GLN A 215 -6.26 -30.11 -8.89
CA GLN A 215 -5.33 -29.62 -7.89
C GLN A 215 -4.02 -29.14 -8.51
N GLY A 216 -3.47 -29.88 -9.49
CA GLY A 216 -2.29 -29.47 -10.25
C GLY A 216 -2.54 -28.16 -11.00
N ARG A 217 -3.71 -28.04 -11.65
CA ARG A 217 -4.12 -26.83 -12.37
C ARG A 217 -4.23 -25.61 -11.45
N LEU A 218 -4.84 -25.77 -10.27
CA LEU A 218 -4.97 -24.69 -9.29
C LEU A 218 -3.61 -24.24 -8.77
N LYS A 219 -2.76 -25.18 -8.32
CA LYS A 219 -1.39 -24.88 -7.86
C LYS A 219 -0.56 -24.15 -8.91
N ALA A 220 -0.69 -24.57 -10.16
CA ALA A 220 0.00 -23.94 -11.28
C ALA A 220 -0.51 -22.51 -11.56
N ALA A 221 -1.83 -22.31 -11.54
CA ALA A 221 -2.44 -20.99 -11.68
C ALA A 221 -2.01 -20.01 -10.58
N ASP A 222 -2.01 -20.46 -9.32
CA ASP A 222 -1.61 -19.64 -8.17
C ASP A 222 -0.12 -19.23 -8.25
N SER A 223 0.75 -20.18 -8.61
CA SER A 223 2.19 -19.92 -8.76
C SER A 223 2.48 -18.91 -9.87
N LEU A 224 1.88 -19.11 -11.04
CA LEU A 224 2.02 -18.18 -12.18
C LEU A 224 1.38 -16.82 -11.91
N GLY A 225 0.25 -16.79 -11.19
CA GLY A 225 -0.41 -15.57 -10.75
C GLY A 225 0.48 -14.72 -9.83
N THR A 226 1.21 -15.37 -8.92
CA THR A 226 2.16 -14.68 -8.03
C THR A 226 3.29 -13.99 -8.81
N PHE A 227 3.88 -14.66 -9.80
CA PHE A 227 4.90 -14.02 -10.66
C PHE A 227 4.33 -12.87 -11.50
N SER A 228 3.12 -13.06 -12.05
CA SER A 228 2.43 -12.02 -12.82
C SER A 228 2.21 -10.75 -12.00
N GLU A 229 1.75 -10.89 -10.74
CA GLU A 229 1.51 -9.75 -9.87
C GLU A 229 2.80 -9.00 -9.52
N LYS A 230 3.87 -9.73 -9.17
CA LYS A 230 5.19 -9.14 -8.91
C LYS A 230 5.70 -8.33 -10.11
N LEU A 231 5.57 -8.87 -11.32
CA LEU A 231 5.94 -8.17 -12.55
C LEU A 231 5.08 -6.94 -12.82
N ARG A 232 3.77 -6.96 -12.49
CA ARG A 232 2.92 -5.75 -12.61
C ARG A 232 3.37 -4.66 -11.65
N VAL A 233 3.71 -5.02 -10.41
CA VAL A 233 4.24 -4.07 -9.42
C VAL A 233 5.56 -3.49 -9.91
N ALA A 234 6.48 -4.31 -10.40
CA ALA A 234 7.73 -3.85 -10.99
C ALA A 234 7.48 -2.89 -12.17
N ASN A 235 6.55 -3.21 -13.07
CA ASN A 235 6.19 -2.35 -14.19
C ASN A 235 5.62 -0.98 -13.73
N GLN A 236 4.88 -0.94 -12.63
CA GLN A 236 4.37 0.32 -12.07
C GLN A 236 5.52 1.20 -11.55
N LYS A 237 6.56 0.62 -10.96
CA LYS A 237 7.75 1.36 -10.51
C LYS A 237 8.56 1.95 -11.68
N LEU A 238 8.54 1.30 -12.85
CA LEU A 238 9.22 1.80 -14.05
C LEU A 238 8.53 3.01 -14.69
N LEU A 239 7.22 3.20 -14.49
CA LEU A 239 6.45 4.29 -15.12
C LEU A 239 7.08 5.69 -14.92
N PRO A 240 7.45 6.12 -13.70
CA PRO A 240 8.13 7.40 -13.52
C PRO A 240 9.53 7.44 -14.17
N LEU A 241 10.26 6.30 -14.20
CA LEU A 241 11.62 6.23 -14.74
C LEU A 241 11.65 6.33 -16.27
N LEU A 242 10.59 5.90 -16.95
CA LEU A 242 10.42 6.08 -18.39
C LEU A 242 10.32 7.56 -18.81
N ALA A 243 10.00 8.45 -17.88
CA ALA A 243 9.96 9.90 -18.10
C ALA A 243 11.11 10.62 -17.39
N ALA A 244 12.20 9.92 -17.04
CA ALA A 244 13.32 10.49 -16.28
C ALA A 244 13.96 11.68 -17.00
N GLN A 245 14.22 11.59 -18.31
CA GLN A 245 14.83 12.69 -19.06
C GLN A 245 13.93 13.93 -19.13
N ASP A 246 12.64 13.75 -19.40
CA ASP A 246 11.67 14.85 -19.44
C ASP A 246 11.49 15.48 -18.05
N THR A 247 11.47 14.66 -17.01
CA THR A 247 11.41 15.12 -15.62
C THR A 247 12.65 15.92 -15.25
N PHE A 248 13.84 15.46 -15.64
CA PHE A 248 15.09 16.18 -15.42
C PHE A 248 15.12 17.51 -16.17
N LYS A 249 14.77 17.54 -17.46
CA LYS A 249 14.66 18.79 -18.24
C LYS A 249 13.71 19.79 -17.57
N ALA A 250 12.54 19.33 -17.13
CA ALA A 250 11.59 20.16 -16.42
C ALA A 250 12.11 20.69 -15.08
N GLN A 251 12.93 19.92 -14.36
CA GLN A 251 13.59 20.36 -13.13
C GLN A 251 14.66 21.42 -13.42
N VAL A 252 15.48 21.22 -14.45
CA VAL A 252 16.50 22.20 -14.86
C VAL A 252 15.85 23.52 -15.28
N GLU A 253 14.78 23.46 -16.08
CA GLU A 253 14.02 24.66 -16.46
C GLU A 253 13.39 25.35 -15.25
N ALA A 254 12.89 24.60 -14.28
CA ALA A 254 12.35 25.15 -13.03
C ALA A 254 13.45 25.81 -12.17
N LYS A 255 14.65 25.21 -12.09
CA LYS A 255 15.81 25.78 -11.39
C LYS A 255 16.23 27.09 -12.06
N ASN A 256 16.42 27.09 -13.38
CA ASN A 256 16.77 28.28 -14.16
C ASN A 256 15.73 29.41 -13.99
N LEU A 257 14.44 29.06 -13.97
CA LEU A 257 13.38 30.03 -13.72
C LEU A 257 13.42 30.56 -12.28
N SER A 258 13.68 29.70 -11.30
CA SER A 258 13.85 30.10 -9.90
C SER A 258 15.00 31.08 -9.77
N ASP A 259 16.15 30.78 -10.37
CA ASP A 259 17.35 31.62 -10.34
C ASP A 259 17.10 32.97 -11.04
N GLU A 260 16.41 32.97 -12.20
CA GLU A 260 16.01 34.20 -12.89
C GLU A 260 15.09 35.07 -12.03
N MET A 261 14.11 34.46 -11.37
CA MET A 261 13.16 35.17 -10.49
C MET A 261 13.84 35.70 -9.25
N GLU A 262 14.71 34.91 -8.62
CA GLU A 262 15.47 35.29 -7.44
C GLU A 262 16.43 36.44 -7.72
N ALA A 263 17.15 36.40 -8.83
CA ALA A 263 18.04 37.48 -9.26
C ALA A 263 17.31 38.82 -9.44
N LYS A 264 16.03 38.81 -9.85
CA LYS A 264 15.22 40.02 -10.01
C LYS A 264 14.48 40.42 -8.73
N LEU A 265 14.11 39.45 -7.91
CA LEU A 265 13.36 39.67 -6.67
C LEU A 265 14.26 40.17 -5.53
N MET A 266 15.51 39.68 -5.42
CA MET A 266 16.43 40.10 -4.36
C MET A 266 16.68 41.62 -4.33
N PRO A 267 17.00 42.31 -5.46
CA PRO A 267 17.14 43.76 -5.45
C PRO A 267 15.86 44.48 -5.02
N ALA A 268 14.69 43.96 -5.43
CA ALA A 268 13.41 44.54 -5.05
C ALA A 268 13.16 44.43 -3.54
N GLU A 269 13.42 43.25 -2.95
CA GLU A 269 13.28 43.01 -1.51
C GLU A 269 14.26 43.86 -0.69
N VAL A 270 15.53 43.99 -1.13
CA VAL A 270 16.52 44.84 -0.47
C VAL A 270 16.08 46.31 -0.46
N GLU A 271 15.52 46.82 -1.55
CA GLU A 271 15.01 48.20 -1.59
C GLU A 271 13.77 48.40 -0.70
N VAL A 272 12.89 47.39 -0.61
CA VAL A 272 11.79 47.41 0.36
C VAL A 272 12.32 47.44 1.79
N GLU A 273 13.33 46.63 2.12
CA GLU A 273 13.93 46.60 3.46
C GLU A 273 14.67 47.89 3.80
N ARG A 274 15.38 48.51 2.85
CA ARG A 274 15.99 49.84 3.03
C ARG A 274 14.93 50.89 3.30
N ALA A 275 13.87 50.91 2.48
CA ALA A 275 12.76 51.82 2.67
C ALA A 275 12.06 51.60 4.02
N GLU A 276 11.88 50.34 4.45
CA GLU A 276 11.29 49.98 5.75
C GLU A 276 12.18 50.44 6.91
N THR A 277 13.48 50.18 6.83
CA THR A 277 14.46 50.56 7.86
C THR A 277 14.51 52.07 8.07
N ILE A 278 14.34 52.85 6.99
CA ILE A 278 14.28 54.32 7.10
C ILE A 278 12.89 54.75 7.59
N ALA A 279 11.80 54.16 7.08
CA ALA A 279 10.44 54.62 7.38
C ALA A 279 9.94 54.26 8.79
N VAL A 280 10.34 53.11 9.36
CA VAL A 280 9.85 52.64 10.67
C VAL A 280 10.25 53.58 11.81
N PRO A 281 11.51 54.04 11.93
CA PRO A 281 11.88 55.05 12.93
C PRO A 281 11.09 56.35 12.76
N LEU A 282 10.80 56.76 11.51
CA LEU A 282 10.00 57.97 11.23
C LEU A 282 8.56 57.82 11.73
N LEU A 283 7.96 56.65 11.52
CA LEU A 283 6.62 56.32 12.03
C LEU A 283 6.57 56.36 13.56
N ASN A 284 7.51 55.68 14.21
CA ASN A 284 7.58 55.64 15.67
C ASN A 284 7.80 57.04 16.25
N PHE A 285 8.62 57.86 15.59
CA PHE A 285 8.82 59.24 15.97
C PHE A 285 7.56 60.08 15.79
N ALA A 286 6.87 59.91 14.67
CA ALA A 286 5.63 60.60 14.39
C ALA A 286 4.55 60.23 15.43
N GLU A 287 4.36 58.95 15.73
CA GLU A 287 3.42 58.50 16.77
C GLU A 287 3.77 59.07 18.15
N ALA A 288 5.05 59.04 18.54
CA ALA A 288 5.51 59.62 19.80
C ALA A 288 5.29 61.14 19.86
N ALA A 289 5.56 61.87 18.77
CA ALA A 289 5.35 63.32 18.69
C ALA A 289 3.86 63.68 18.74
N LEU A 290 2.98 62.88 18.13
CA LEU A 290 1.52 63.06 18.22
C LEU A 290 1.04 62.86 19.65
N ALA A 291 1.47 61.79 20.31
CA ALA A 291 1.12 61.52 21.71
C ALA A 291 1.61 62.64 22.64
N ALA A 292 2.82 63.16 22.41
CA ALA A 292 3.36 64.30 23.16
C ALA A 292 2.56 65.60 22.91
N GLY A 293 2.17 65.85 21.66
CA GLY A 293 1.36 67.01 21.28
C GLY A 293 -0.05 66.97 21.89
N GLN A 294 -0.69 65.80 21.89
CA GLN A 294 -1.98 65.59 22.56
C GLN A 294 -1.87 65.83 24.06
N ALA A 295 -0.85 65.28 24.72
CA ALA A 295 -0.61 65.52 26.14
C ALA A 295 -0.35 67.00 26.47
N ALA A 296 0.35 67.73 25.61
CA ALA A 296 0.59 69.17 25.79
C ALA A 296 -0.67 70.03 25.56
N ALA A 297 -1.51 69.66 24.58
CA ALA A 297 -2.79 70.31 24.34
C ALA A 297 -3.76 70.10 25.52
N GLU A 298 -3.83 68.89 26.07
CA GLU A 298 -4.60 68.60 27.28
C GLU A 298 -4.11 69.41 28.50
N ALA A 299 -2.80 69.59 28.63
CA ALA A 299 -2.20 70.40 29.71
C ALA A 299 -2.46 71.91 29.57
N THR A 300 -2.76 72.42 28.37
CA THR A 300 -3.01 73.85 28.10
C THR A 300 -4.50 74.20 28.13
N VAL A 301 -5.40 73.23 27.92
CA VAL A 301 -6.87 73.39 27.99
C VAL A 301 -7.42 73.26 29.42
N THR A 302 -6.57 73.10 30.43
CA THR A 302 -6.95 73.19 31.86
C THR A 302 -6.52 74.53 32.51
N PRO A 303 -7.22 75.66 32.25
CA PRO A 303 -7.08 76.83 33.10
C PRO A 303 -7.84 76.63 34.42
N LYS A 304 -7.09 76.62 35.52
CA LYS A 304 -7.49 77.01 36.88
C LYS A 304 -8.95 76.73 37.28
N ALA A 305 -9.15 75.62 37.98
CA ALA A 305 -10.13 75.60 39.07
C ALA A 305 -9.62 74.80 40.27
N LYS A 306 -9.50 75.54 41.37
CA LYS A 306 -9.39 75.13 42.79
C LYS A 306 -8.00 75.06 43.41
N ALA A 307 -7.96 75.83 44.50
CA ALA A 307 -6.86 76.09 45.40
C ALA A 307 -6.84 75.12 46.59
N LYS A 308 -5.66 75.02 47.21
CA LYS A 308 -5.34 74.59 48.59
C LYS A 308 -5.75 73.17 49.01
N THR A 309 -4.77 72.30 49.27
CA THR A 309 -4.35 71.84 50.63
C THR A 309 -2.95 71.18 50.55
N LYS A 310 -2.16 71.34 51.61
CA LYS A 310 -0.75 70.93 51.83
C LYS A 310 -0.58 69.43 52.15
N GLU A 311 0.45 68.80 51.61
CA GLU A 311 1.47 67.92 52.26
C GLU A 311 2.34 67.29 51.14
N LYS A 312 3.61 67.69 50.96
CA LYS A 312 4.84 67.23 51.64
C LYS A 312 5.10 65.72 51.48
N GLU A 313 5.65 65.31 50.33
CA GLU A 313 6.72 64.31 50.33
C GLU A 313 7.62 64.39 49.10
N SER A 314 8.87 64.05 49.35
CA SER A 314 10.06 64.31 48.58
C SER A 314 10.41 63.18 47.61
N SER A 315 10.59 63.46 46.31
CA SER A 315 11.48 62.64 45.48
C SER A 315 11.95 63.39 44.22
N LYS A 316 13.28 63.58 44.16
CA LYS A 316 14.16 63.90 43.01
C LYS A 316 13.51 63.92 41.60
N PRO A 317 13.61 65.03 40.85
CA PRO A 317 13.53 64.97 39.39
C PRO A 317 14.87 64.50 38.83
N ALA A 318 14.86 63.34 38.19
CA ALA A 318 15.96 62.89 37.32
C ALA A 318 16.13 63.90 36.19
N LYS A 319 17.35 64.46 36.05
CA LYS A 319 17.81 65.16 34.85
C LYS A 319 17.74 64.20 33.66
N LYS A 320 16.59 64.11 33.00
CA LYS A 320 16.49 63.59 31.63
C LYS A 320 17.22 64.62 30.77
N LYS A 321 18.41 64.27 30.27
CA LYS A 321 19.07 65.00 29.19
C LYS A 321 18.01 65.17 28.09
N GLY A 322 17.69 66.42 27.77
CA GLY A 322 16.97 66.73 26.55
C GLY A 322 17.89 66.37 25.40
N GLU A 323 17.85 65.13 24.96
CA GLU A 323 18.11 64.84 23.56
C GLU A 323 17.00 65.57 22.81
N THR A 324 17.36 66.72 22.26
CA THR A 324 16.66 67.31 21.13
C THR A 324 16.64 66.24 20.07
N HIS A 325 15.59 65.43 20.04
CA HIS A 325 15.30 64.61 18.90
C HIS A 325 15.06 65.57 17.75
N GLU A 326 16.09 65.79 16.95
CA GLU A 326 15.99 66.52 15.70
C GLU A 326 14.91 65.82 14.88
N LEU A 327 13.93 66.62 14.46
CA LEU A 327 12.90 66.18 13.52
C LEU A 327 13.60 65.50 12.35
N PRO A 328 13.08 64.36 11.87
CA PRO A 328 13.68 63.74 10.70
C PRO A 328 13.76 64.74 9.57
N THR A 329 14.96 64.91 9.01
CA THR A 329 15.16 65.90 7.96
C THR A 329 14.36 65.50 6.72
N ALA A 330 13.86 66.48 5.97
CA ALA A 330 13.16 66.25 4.71
C ALA A 330 13.96 65.36 3.73
N GLU A 331 15.29 65.36 3.86
CA GLU A 331 16.20 64.48 3.12
C GLU A 331 15.99 62.99 3.44
N VAL A 332 15.76 62.63 4.71
CA VAL A 332 15.53 61.23 5.13
C VAL A 332 14.18 60.73 4.62
N VAL A 333 13.15 61.58 4.64
CA VAL A 333 11.82 61.26 4.09
C VAL A 333 11.89 61.13 2.56
N ALA A 334 12.62 62.01 1.89
CA ALA A 334 12.85 61.94 0.45
C ALA A 334 13.64 60.67 0.06
N LEU A 335 14.63 60.27 0.86
CA LEU A 335 15.40 59.05 0.64
C LEU A 335 14.53 57.79 0.81
N ALA A 336 13.70 57.72 1.85
CA ALA A 336 12.72 56.64 2.02
C ALA A 336 11.74 56.56 0.84
N ALA A 337 11.27 57.71 0.34
CA ALA A 337 10.36 57.78 -0.80
C ALA A 337 11.04 57.31 -2.09
N LYS A 338 12.31 57.64 -2.28
CA LYS A 338 13.12 57.16 -3.41
C LYS A 338 13.24 55.64 -3.39
N HIS A 339 13.70 55.05 -2.28
CA HIS A 339 13.83 53.59 -2.14
C HIS A 339 12.47 52.88 -2.30
N ALA A 340 11.39 53.42 -1.73
CA ALA A 340 10.04 52.88 -1.91
C ALA A 340 9.58 52.93 -3.39
N SER A 341 9.91 54.00 -4.11
CA SER A 341 9.59 54.12 -5.54
C SER A 341 10.39 53.13 -6.39
N GLU A 342 11.68 52.97 -6.13
CA GLU A 342 12.56 52.01 -6.81
C GLU A 342 12.09 50.57 -6.55
N ALA A 343 11.78 50.24 -5.30
CA ALA A 343 11.17 48.96 -4.92
C ALA A 343 9.85 48.69 -5.67
N ALA A 344 8.98 49.70 -5.80
CA ALA A 344 7.70 49.57 -6.51
C ALA A 344 7.90 49.20 -7.99
N VAL A 345 8.82 49.87 -8.68
CA VAL A 345 9.13 49.62 -10.09
C VAL A 345 9.70 48.21 -10.27
N ASN A 346 10.62 47.81 -9.39
CA ASN A 346 11.25 46.49 -9.45
C ASN A 346 10.23 45.37 -9.19
N LEU A 347 9.39 45.47 -8.14
CA LEU A 347 8.33 44.51 -7.86
C LEU A 347 7.31 44.41 -9.00
N GLN A 348 6.94 45.54 -9.62
CA GLN A 348 6.06 45.52 -10.79
C GLN A 348 6.71 44.80 -11.99
N GLY A 349 8.02 44.97 -12.18
CA GLY A 349 8.79 44.23 -13.18
C GLY A 349 8.78 42.72 -12.95
N VAL A 350 9.02 42.28 -11.71
CA VAL A 350 8.97 40.85 -11.33
C VAL A 350 7.55 40.29 -11.50
N GLN A 351 6.52 41.04 -11.09
CA GLN A 351 5.12 40.63 -11.25
C GLN A 351 4.76 40.44 -12.74
N LYS A 352 5.14 41.38 -13.61
CA LYS A 352 4.92 41.25 -15.07
C LYS A 352 5.63 40.03 -15.65
N LEU A 353 6.86 39.75 -15.21
CA LEU A 353 7.58 38.56 -15.65
C LEU A 353 6.89 37.28 -15.17
N LEU A 354 6.41 37.24 -13.92
CA LEU A 354 5.66 36.12 -13.37
C LEU A 354 4.37 35.87 -14.16
N ASP A 355 3.64 36.92 -14.49
CA ASP A 355 2.42 36.84 -15.30
C ASP A 355 2.73 36.41 -16.75
N GLN A 356 3.82 36.90 -17.34
CA GLN A 356 4.29 36.48 -18.65
C GLN A 356 4.68 34.99 -18.66
N LYS A 357 5.44 34.51 -17.67
CA LYS A 357 5.82 33.10 -17.56
C LYS A 357 4.58 32.23 -17.32
N ARG A 358 3.61 32.71 -16.53
CA ARG A 358 2.30 32.06 -16.36
C ARG A 358 1.53 31.90 -17.67
N SER A 359 1.46 32.98 -18.45
CA SER A 359 0.77 33.00 -19.73
C SER A 359 1.48 32.15 -20.80
N ASN A 360 2.81 32.19 -20.85
CA ASN A 360 3.59 31.45 -21.84
C ASN A 360 3.62 29.94 -21.57
N GLN A 361 3.45 29.52 -20.32
CA GLN A 361 3.54 28.11 -19.91
C GLN A 361 2.18 27.49 -19.58
N GLN A 362 1.07 28.16 -19.90
CA GLN A 362 -0.29 27.72 -19.57
C GLN A 362 -0.67 26.33 -20.14
N VAL A 363 0.15 25.75 -21.03
CA VAL A 363 -0.06 24.43 -21.64
C VAL A 363 0.72 23.29 -20.96
N LEU A 364 1.82 23.54 -20.23
CA LEU A 364 2.71 22.46 -19.74
C LEU A 364 3.41 22.79 -18.41
N PHE A 365 2.65 23.10 -17.36
CA PHE A 365 3.26 23.21 -16.04
C PHE A 365 3.58 21.84 -15.46
N SER A 366 4.86 21.46 -15.54
CA SER A 366 5.41 20.44 -14.65
C SER A 366 5.21 20.87 -13.18
N THR A 367 4.96 19.90 -12.29
CA THR A 367 4.76 20.15 -10.85
C THR A 367 5.88 21.02 -10.21
N PRO A 368 7.17 20.86 -10.57
CA PRO A 368 8.23 21.72 -10.07
C PRO A 368 8.06 23.21 -10.41
N MET A 369 7.69 23.53 -11.65
CA MET A 369 7.53 24.93 -12.08
C MET A 369 6.41 25.65 -11.35
N LYS A 370 5.27 24.97 -11.10
CA LYS A 370 4.16 25.55 -10.33
C LYS A 370 4.61 25.97 -8.93
N LYS A 371 5.35 25.10 -8.24
CA LYS A 371 5.87 25.37 -6.89
C LYS A 371 6.81 26.57 -6.86
N VAL A 372 7.68 26.72 -7.87
CA VAL A 372 8.57 27.90 -7.98
C VAL A 372 7.75 29.18 -8.16
N LEU A 373 6.79 29.19 -9.10
CA LEU A 373 5.95 30.36 -9.35
C LEU A 373 5.08 30.75 -8.14
N GLU A 374 4.53 29.77 -7.43
CA GLU A 374 3.78 30.00 -6.18
C GLU A 374 4.68 30.62 -5.09
N ARG A 375 5.89 30.09 -4.88
CA ARG A 375 6.85 30.67 -3.93
C ARG A 375 7.19 32.11 -4.27
N VAL A 376 7.51 32.41 -5.52
CA VAL A 376 7.81 33.77 -5.98
C VAL A 376 6.61 34.69 -5.77
N GLU A 377 5.40 34.27 -6.12
CA GLU A 377 4.18 35.06 -5.90
C GLU A 377 3.96 35.40 -4.41
N THR A 378 4.18 34.44 -3.51
CA THR A 378 4.06 34.69 -2.06
C THR A 378 5.06 35.73 -1.56
N ARG A 379 6.30 35.70 -2.06
CA ARG A 379 7.33 36.70 -1.73
C ARG A 379 6.96 38.07 -2.28
N ILE A 380 6.50 38.17 -3.53
CA ILE A 380 6.03 39.43 -4.12
C ILE A 380 4.89 40.03 -3.29
N LYS A 381 3.88 39.23 -2.93
CA LYS A 381 2.75 39.68 -2.10
C LYS A 381 3.21 40.19 -0.72
N SER A 382 4.16 39.51 -0.11
CA SER A 382 4.76 39.93 1.16
C SER A 382 5.50 41.27 1.03
N ALA A 383 6.35 41.42 0.01
CA ALA A 383 7.09 42.65 -0.26
C ALA A 383 6.16 43.83 -0.61
N GLN A 384 5.13 43.58 -1.41
CA GLN A 384 4.12 44.59 -1.75
C GLN A 384 3.38 45.09 -0.51
N LYS A 385 3.00 44.19 0.41
CA LYS A 385 2.35 44.56 1.67
C LYS A 385 3.23 45.45 2.55
N LYS A 386 4.54 45.18 2.60
CA LYS A 386 5.51 46.05 3.30
C LYS A 386 5.60 47.43 2.63
N LEU A 387 5.71 47.45 1.31
CA LEU A 387 5.76 48.68 0.54
C LEU A 387 4.51 49.55 0.73
N ASP A 388 3.33 48.94 0.78
CA ASP A 388 2.08 49.68 1.00
C ASP A 388 2.04 50.32 2.39
N ARG A 389 2.57 49.65 3.42
CA ARG A 389 2.74 50.24 4.77
C ARG A 389 3.66 51.46 4.74
N ILE A 390 4.78 51.37 4.02
CA ILE A 390 5.74 52.48 3.87
C ILE A 390 5.10 53.67 3.15
N LYS A 391 4.29 53.41 2.11
CA LYS A 391 3.59 54.48 1.39
C LYS A 391 2.56 55.19 2.27
N ILE A 392 1.80 54.43 3.07
CA ILE A 392 0.86 54.99 4.05
C ILE A 392 1.63 55.87 5.05
N ALA A 393 2.73 55.37 5.59
CA ALA A 393 3.60 56.10 6.51
C ALA A 393 4.12 57.42 5.94
N GLN A 394 4.62 57.40 4.70
CA GLN A 394 5.11 58.59 4.01
C GLN A 394 3.99 59.60 3.75
N LYS A 395 2.79 59.13 3.43
CA LYS A 395 1.62 60.00 3.26
C LYS A 395 1.26 60.70 4.58
N GLU A 396 1.20 59.96 5.68
CA GLU A 396 0.91 60.52 7.01
C GLU A 396 1.98 61.53 7.46
N LEU A 397 3.25 61.26 7.21
CA LEU A 397 4.34 62.21 7.49
C LEU A 397 4.19 63.50 6.70
N ARG A 398 3.90 63.43 5.39
CA ARG A 398 3.68 64.62 4.56
C ARG A 398 2.46 65.43 5.00
N GLU A 399 1.36 64.76 5.34
CA GLU A 399 0.16 65.44 5.87
C GLU A 399 0.43 66.15 7.20
N ARG A 400 1.35 65.60 8.02
CA ARG A 400 1.80 66.27 9.24
C ARG A 400 2.70 67.45 8.96
N GLU A 401 3.65 67.34 8.04
CA GLU A 401 4.53 68.45 7.65
C GLU A 401 3.70 69.65 7.17
N THR A 402 2.71 69.43 6.29
CA THR A 402 1.81 70.50 5.82
C THR A 402 0.94 71.05 6.95
N SER A 403 0.46 70.20 7.85
CA SER A 403 -0.26 70.64 9.06
C SER A 403 0.62 71.49 9.97
N THR A 404 1.87 71.11 10.22
CA THR A 404 2.80 71.89 11.05
C THR A 404 3.19 73.22 10.40
N ALA A 405 3.38 73.25 9.08
CA ALA A 405 3.63 74.49 8.35
C ALA A 405 2.43 75.44 8.46
N SER A 406 1.20 74.94 8.28
CA SER A 406 0.00 75.77 8.45
C SER A 406 -0.20 76.25 9.89
N VAL A 407 0.14 75.45 10.91
CA VAL A 407 0.12 75.88 12.31
C VAL A 407 1.16 76.97 12.57
N SER A 408 2.37 76.85 11.99
CA SER A 408 3.40 77.88 12.06
C SER A 408 2.93 79.19 11.42
N ASP A 409 2.33 79.12 10.22
CA ASP A 409 1.76 80.29 9.53
C ASP A 409 0.64 80.95 10.36
N VAL A 410 -0.21 80.16 11.00
CA VAL A 410 -1.26 80.66 11.91
C VAL A 410 -0.64 81.29 13.15
N ALA A 411 0.39 80.68 13.73
CA ALA A 411 1.09 81.24 14.89
C ALA A 411 1.77 82.57 14.54
N GLU A 412 2.43 82.69 13.39
CA GLU A 412 3.01 83.95 12.91
C GLU A 412 1.93 85.01 12.63
N LYS A 413 0.79 84.62 12.06
CA LYS A 413 -0.37 85.52 11.86
C LYS A 413 -0.96 85.96 13.19
N MET A 414 -1.09 85.07 14.17
CA MET A 414 -1.59 85.40 15.50
C MET A 414 -0.61 86.29 16.27
N ASP A 415 0.70 86.06 16.17
CA ASP A 415 1.72 86.90 16.77
C ASP A 415 1.76 88.30 16.13
N SER A 416 1.61 88.39 14.81
CA SER A 416 1.48 89.69 14.11
C SER A 416 0.19 90.43 14.48
N VAL A 417 -0.94 89.73 14.63
CA VAL A 417 -2.18 90.30 15.16
C VAL A 417 -2.01 90.74 16.61
N ALA A 418 -1.35 89.94 17.45
CA ALA A 418 -1.07 90.28 18.85
C ALA A 418 -0.14 91.50 18.98
N LYS A 419 0.83 91.67 18.07
CA LYS A 419 1.69 92.87 17.98
C LYS A 419 0.95 94.10 17.45
N ALA A 420 -0.05 93.92 16.59
CA ALA A 420 -0.87 95.01 16.04
C ALA A 420 -1.98 95.48 17.00
N ALA A 421 -2.51 94.59 17.84
CA ALA A 421 -3.61 94.91 18.76
C ALA A 421 -3.31 96.06 19.77
N PRO A 422 -2.11 96.18 20.37
CA PRO A 422 -1.74 97.33 21.21
C PRO A 422 -1.76 98.65 20.43
N SER A 423 -1.27 98.65 19.18
CA SER A 423 -1.26 99.83 18.31
C SER A 423 -2.69 100.31 17.98
N ALA A 424 -3.60 99.38 17.67
CA ALA A 424 -5.00 99.71 17.41
C ALA A 424 -5.75 100.19 18.68
N ALA A 425 -5.38 99.71 19.86
CA ALA A 425 -5.95 100.16 21.14
C ALA A 425 -5.48 101.58 21.51
N VAL A 426 -4.22 101.93 21.22
CA VAL A 426 -3.70 103.30 21.38
C VAL A 426 -4.40 104.27 20.42
N ALA A 427 -4.59 103.88 19.15
CA ALA A 427 -5.29 104.71 18.16
C ALA A 427 -6.78 104.98 18.49
N LYS A 428 -7.44 104.08 19.25
CA LYS A 428 -8.83 104.30 19.71
C LYS A 428 -8.94 105.21 20.95
N LEU A 429 -7.85 105.40 21.70
CA LEU A 429 -7.82 106.30 22.86
C LEU A 429 -7.58 107.76 22.47
N GLU A 430 -7.05 108.04 21.28
CA GLU A 430 -6.88 109.41 20.76
C GLU A 430 -8.15 110.00 20.11
N ILE A 431 -9.22 109.21 19.95
CA ILE A 431 -10.50 109.65 19.35
C ILE A 431 -11.60 109.87 20.42
N ARG A 432 -11.27 109.79 21.71
CA ARG A 432 -12.15 110.20 22.83
C ARG A 432 -11.49 111.30 23.62
#